data_AF-A0A3N4ZD67-F1
#
_entry.id   AF-A0A3N4ZD67-F1
#
_cell.length_a   1.000
_cell.length_b   1.000
_cell.length_c   1.000
_cell.angle_alpha   90.00
_cell.angle_beta   90.00
_cell.angle_gamma   90.00
#
_symmetry.space_group_name_H-M   'P 1'
#
loop_
_entity.id
_entity.type
_entity.pdbx_description
1 polymer ?
#
loop_
_entity_poly.entity_id
_entity_poly.type
_entity_poly.pdbx_seq_one_letter_code
_entity_poly.pdbx_strand_id
1 'polypeptide(L)'
;MTDLDLLAAQTVVMADPDRLRLLALVLTDPSGQPTAAHLAGPRGPVEVVVDHLEAMADVWLLARVGDPNAPGYRPTPDAIMRFGGAAIGTPPLEGAVTMDSGDHTPLLDRIADELTDRFADVFGRETVERFVTESYSLLASRASVQQFLPALTARFSADRLAALATPLTVDAPWHGQPFSADFAAELDVLFVCAQNAGRSQIAGAVLRSLAGNRVRVRTAGTVPSGPLDPGVRAELDRRGLGGLAELPRPLTDEVVRASRVVVTMGCGDACPVLPGRRYLDWPLDDPAGRPPAEVRRITDDITERVRKLLDEISAAQIS
;
A
#
# COMPACT_ATOMS: atom_id res chain seq x y z
N MET A 1 -6.77 31.67 34.02
CA MET A 1 -6.20 30.45 33.41
C MET A 1 -4.86 30.84 32.85
N THR A 2 -3.77 30.17 33.22
CA THR A 2 -2.47 30.43 32.58
C THR A 2 -2.48 29.82 31.16
N ASP A 3 -1.57 30.25 30.28
CA ASP A 3 -1.47 29.67 28.93
C ASP A 3 -1.22 28.16 28.98
N LEU A 4 -0.51 27.69 30.02
CA LEU A 4 -0.20 26.27 30.23
C LEU A 4 -1.43 25.46 30.69
N ASP A 5 -2.30 26.07 31.50
CA ASP A 5 -3.58 25.46 31.91
C ASP A 5 -4.55 25.37 30.73
N LEU A 6 -4.59 26.39 29.86
CA LEU A 6 -5.42 26.40 28.66
C LEU A 6 -4.96 25.31 27.68
N LEU A 7 -3.65 25.20 27.45
CA LEU A 7 -3.06 24.15 26.62
C LEU A 7 -3.43 22.75 27.11
N ALA A 8 -3.35 22.51 28.41
CA ALA A 8 -3.74 21.23 29.01
C ALA A 8 -5.23 20.94 28.86
N ALA A 9 -6.09 21.94 29.09
CA ALA A 9 -7.54 21.81 28.91
C ALA A 9 -7.91 21.49 27.46
N GLN A 10 -7.29 22.17 26.49
CA GLN A 10 -7.49 21.91 25.05
C GLN A 10 -7.07 20.49 24.66
N THR A 11 -5.94 20.00 25.15
CA THR A 11 -5.49 18.62 24.90
C THR A 11 -6.46 17.59 25.47
N VAL A 12 -7.00 17.81 26.67
CA VAL A 12 -8.00 16.92 27.29
C VAL A 12 -9.31 16.95 26.50
N VAL A 13 -9.78 18.13 26.10
CA VAL A 13 -11.01 18.27 25.29
C VAL A 13 -10.87 17.53 23.97
N MET A 14 -9.73 17.64 23.28
CA MET A 14 -9.47 17.00 22.00
C MET A 14 -9.02 15.53 22.09
N ALA A 15 -8.89 14.97 23.30
CA ALA A 15 -8.69 13.52 23.47
C ALA A 15 -9.98 12.72 23.17
N ASP A 16 -11.12 13.40 23.10
CA ASP A 16 -12.40 12.84 22.67
C ASP A 16 -12.42 12.69 21.13
N PRO A 17 -12.53 11.46 20.59
CA PRO A 17 -12.50 11.21 19.16
C PRO A 17 -13.68 11.85 18.40
N ASP A 18 -14.84 12.05 19.04
CA ASP A 18 -15.99 12.65 18.38
C ASP A 18 -15.84 14.17 18.23
N ARG A 19 -15.11 14.82 19.14
CA ARG A 19 -14.72 16.24 18.99
C ARG A 19 -13.69 16.45 17.89
N LEU A 20 -12.73 15.53 17.73
CA LEU A 20 -11.80 15.54 16.58
C LEU A 20 -12.53 15.43 15.25
N ARG A 21 -13.53 14.56 15.16
CA ARG A 21 -14.39 14.42 13.97
C ARG A 21 -15.21 15.66 13.70
N LEU A 22 -15.86 16.23 14.72
CA LEU A 22 -16.65 17.46 14.57
C LEU A 22 -15.79 18.65 14.17
N LEU A 23 -14.57 18.77 14.71
CA LEU A 23 -13.62 19.78 14.28
C LEU A 23 -13.26 19.60 12.79
N ALA A 24 -13.13 18.37 12.32
CA ALA A 24 -12.86 18.07 10.90
C ALA A 24 -14.00 18.59 10.01
N LEU A 25 -15.24 18.28 10.38
CA LEU A 25 -16.42 18.74 9.66
C LEU A 25 -16.49 20.26 9.62
N VAL A 26 -16.25 20.93 10.76
CA VAL A 26 -16.19 22.39 10.83
C VAL A 26 -15.09 22.98 9.94
N LEU A 27 -13.92 22.34 9.87
CA LEU A 27 -12.79 22.78 9.04
C LEU A 27 -13.05 22.64 7.53
N THR A 28 -13.78 21.59 7.13
CA THR A 28 -14.04 21.26 5.73
C THR A 28 -15.37 21.78 5.20
N ASP A 29 -16.22 22.33 6.09
CA ASP A 29 -17.53 22.82 5.72
C ASP A 29 -17.44 24.01 4.75
N PRO A 30 -18.14 23.98 3.61
CA PRO A 30 -18.04 25.01 2.58
C PRO A 30 -18.57 26.39 3.02
N SER A 31 -19.43 26.45 4.05
CA SER A 31 -19.89 27.73 4.60
C SER A 31 -18.83 28.39 5.49
N GLY A 32 -17.86 27.62 5.99
CA GLY A 32 -16.83 28.05 6.94
C GLY A 32 -17.35 28.42 8.34
N GLN A 33 -18.66 28.24 8.58
CA GLN A 33 -19.32 28.51 9.87
C GLN A 33 -20.60 27.65 10.04
N PRO A 34 -20.50 26.31 9.96
CA PRO A 34 -21.66 25.44 10.06
C PRO A 34 -22.34 25.53 11.43
N THR A 35 -23.66 25.35 11.46
CA THR A 35 -24.43 25.27 12.70
C THR A 35 -24.44 23.84 13.25
N ALA A 36 -24.72 23.67 14.54
CA ALA A 36 -24.83 22.34 15.15
C ALA A 36 -25.91 21.47 14.46
N ALA A 37 -27.04 22.06 14.06
CA ALA A 37 -28.09 21.38 13.32
C ALA A 37 -27.63 20.91 11.93
N HIS A 38 -26.78 21.69 11.25
CA HIS A 38 -26.18 21.29 9.99
C HIS A 38 -25.24 20.09 10.16
N LEU A 39 -24.39 20.14 11.19
CA LEU A 39 -23.40 19.10 11.49
C LEU A 39 -24.01 17.79 11.99
N ALA A 40 -25.13 17.85 12.73
CA ALA A 40 -25.86 16.67 13.18
C ALA A 40 -26.57 15.93 12.02
N GLY A 41 -26.84 16.63 10.91
CA GLY A 41 -27.59 16.09 9.79
C GLY A 41 -29.06 15.78 10.10
N PRO A 42 -29.82 15.21 9.13
CA PRO A 42 -31.27 15.09 9.22
C PRO A 42 -31.80 14.04 10.23
N ARG A 43 -30.93 13.22 10.83
CA ARG A 43 -31.31 12.13 11.75
C ARG A 43 -30.44 12.04 13.01
N GLY A 44 -29.47 12.94 13.20
CA GLY A 44 -28.57 12.93 14.35
C GLY A 44 -29.15 13.72 15.55
N PRO A 45 -28.79 13.35 16.80
CA PRO A 45 -29.19 14.10 17.99
C PRO A 45 -28.42 15.43 18.06
N VAL A 46 -29.10 16.54 17.78
CA VAL A 46 -28.50 17.88 17.70
C VAL A 46 -27.91 18.30 19.04
N GLU A 47 -28.54 17.92 20.14
CA GLU A 47 -28.14 18.27 21.51
C GLU A 47 -26.74 17.72 21.83
N VAL A 48 -26.45 16.48 21.41
CA VAL A 48 -25.14 15.85 21.62
C VAL A 48 -24.06 16.59 20.82
N VAL A 49 -24.37 17.00 19.59
CA VAL A 49 -23.43 17.78 18.75
C VAL A 49 -23.18 19.16 19.36
N VAL A 50 -24.21 19.81 19.90
CA VAL A 50 -24.07 21.07 20.64
C VAL A 50 -23.12 20.89 21.82
N ASP A 51 -23.30 19.85 22.65
CA ASP A 51 -22.45 19.62 23.83
C ASP A 51 -20.96 19.48 23.46
N HIS A 52 -20.65 18.79 22.35
CA HIS A 52 -19.28 18.65 21.87
C HIS A 52 -18.69 19.94 21.28
N LEU A 53 -19.48 20.69 20.52
CA LEU A 53 -19.04 21.98 19.95
C LEU A 53 -18.82 23.02 21.04
N GLU A 54 -19.67 23.03 22.06
CA GLU A 54 -19.56 23.95 23.18
C GLU A 54 -18.36 23.63 24.08
N ALA A 55 -18.09 22.34 24.33
CA ALA A 55 -16.87 21.94 25.02
C ALA A 55 -15.59 22.40 24.30
N MET A 56 -15.59 22.48 22.96
CA MET A 56 -14.47 23.03 22.18
C MET A 56 -14.44 24.56 22.17
N ALA A 57 -15.60 25.22 22.17
CA ALA A 57 -15.70 26.67 22.25
C ALA A 57 -15.24 27.22 23.61
N ASP A 58 -15.57 26.51 24.70
CA ASP A 58 -15.19 26.89 26.07
C ASP A 58 -13.67 26.89 26.29
N VAL A 59 -12.93 26.09 25.53
CA VAL A 59 -11.45 26.07 25.50
C VAL A 59 -10.86 26.80 24.29
N TRP A 60 -11.66 27.64 23.63
CA TRP A 60 -11.24 28.57 22.56
C TRP A 60 -10.66 27.89 21.32
N LEU A 61 -11.06 26.65 21.07
CA LEU A 61 -10.74 25.96 19.81
C LEU A 61 -11.75 26.33 18.72
N LEU A 62 -12.98 26.65 19.11
CA LEU A 62 -14.02 27.17 18.21
C LEU A 62 -14.48 28.56 18.67
N ALA A 63 -14.88 29.38 17.69
CA ALA A 63 -15.57 30.64 17.90
C ALA A 63 -17.03 30.51 17.45
N ARG A 64 -17.95 31.03 18.25
CA ARG A 64 -19.38 31.16 17.89
C ARG A 64 -19.58 32.39 17.01
N VAL A 65 -20.32 32.24 15.92
CA VAL A 65 -20.55 33.30 14.92
C VAL A 65 -22.01 33.27 14.47
N GLY A 66 -22.63 34.43 14.28
CA GLY A 66 -24.01 34.54 13.79
C GLY A 66 -25.07 34.59 14.89
N ASP A 67 -26.20 33.91 14.70
CA ASP A 67 -27.37 33.97 15.58
C ASP A 67 -27.06 33.42 16.99
N PRO A 68 -27.30 34.16 18.08
CA PRO A 68 -27.08 33.69 19.44
C PRO A 68 -27.86 32.43 19.83
N ASN A 69 -29.03 32.19 19.22
CA ASN A 69 -29.88 31.03 19.51
C ASN A 69 -29.54 29.81 18.66
N ALA A 70 -28.77 29.99 17.57
CA ALA A 70 -28.33 28.93 16.67
C ALA A 70 -26.98 29.30 16.04
N PRO A 71 -25.90 29.39 16.84
CA PRO A 71 -24.62 29.88 16.35
C PRO A 71 -24.01 28.92 15.33
N GLY A 72 -23.33 29.51 14.34
CA GLY A 72 -22.34 28.82 13.52
C GLY A 72 -21.01 28.75 14.25
N TYR A 73 -20.20 27.74 13.93
CA TYR A 73 -18.93 27.52 14.60
C TYR A 73 -17.78 27.65 13.61
N ARG A 74 -16.76 28.42 13.99
CA ARG A 74 -15.55 28.64 13.18
C ARG A 74 -14.31 28.20 13.96
N PRO A 75 -13.35 27.49 13.34
CA PRO A 75 -12.15 27.07 14.04
C PRO A 75 -11.20 28.25 14.25
N THR A 76 -10.59 28.34 15.42
CA THR A 76 -9.57 29.34 15.70
C THR A 76 -8.25 28.97 15.01
N PRO A 77 -7.34 29.94 14.79
CA PRO A 77 -6.02 29.64 14.23
C PRO A 77 -5.25 28.58 15.03
N ASP A 78 -5.38 28.58 16.36
CA ASP A 78 -4.74 27.58 17.22
C ASP A 78 -5.30 26.17 16.99
N ALA A 79 -6.62 26.05 16.86
CA ALA A 79 -7.27 24.77 16.54
C ALA A 79 -6.83 24.22 15.17
N ILE A 80 -6.75 25.08 14.16
CA ILE A 80 -6.26 24.71 12.81
C ILE A 80 -4.82 24.21 12.89
N MET A 81 -3.94 24.98 13.54
CA MET A 81 -2.51 24.68 13.58
C MET A 81 -2.18 23.40 14.35
N ARG A 82 -2.93 23.10 15.42
CA ARG A 82 -2.59 21.99 16.33
C ARG A 82 -3.38 20.73 16.07
N PHE A 83 -4.63 20.86 15.63
CA PHE A 83 -5.53 19.73 15.47
C PHE A 83 -6.05 19.57 14.03
N GLY A 84 -5.83 20.53 13.13
CA GLY A 84 -6.31 20.45 11.76
C GLY A 84 -5.81 19.22 11.00
N GLY A 85 -4.54 18.84 11.17
CA GLY A 85 -3.99 17.62 10.56
C GLY A 85 -4.59 16.31 11.10
N ALA A 86 -4.90 16.25 12.40
CA ALA A 86 -5.52 15.09 13.03
C ALA A 86 -7.02 14.99 12.71
N ALA A 87 -7.70 16.14 12.68
CA ALA A 87 -9.12 16.25 12.36
C ALA A 87 -9.40 15.81 10.92
N ILE A 88 -8.65 16.33 9.92
CA ILE A 88 -8.79 15.94 8.51
C ILE A 88 -8.40 14.46 8.27
N GLY A 89 -7.66 13.85 9.19
CA GLY A 89 -7.29 12.42 9.16
C GLY A 89 -8.28 11.46 9.85
N THR A 90 -9.38 11.94 10.42
CA THR A 90 -10.36 11.09 11.14
C THR A 90 -11.59 10.80 10.26
N PRO A 91 -12.01 9.53 10.06
CA PRO A 91 -13.12 9.22 9.16
C PRO A 91 -14.47 9.75 9.72
N PRO A 92 -15.39 10.26 8.87
CA PRO A 92 -16.68 10.79 9.32
C PRO A 92 -17.68 9.68 9.68
N LEU A 93 -18.68 10.03 10.49
CA LEU A 93 -19.81 9.17 10.90
C LEU A 93 -20.83 8.96 9.76
N GLU A 94 -21.42 7.76 9.71
CA GLU A 94 -22.35 7.28 8.68
C GLU A 94 -23.64 8.14 8.57
N GLY A 95 -24.01 8.55 7.35
CA GLY A 95 -25.38 8.96 7.03
C GLY A 95 -25.60 10.22 6.16
N ALA A 96 -24.56 10.95 5.76
CA ALA A 96 -24.71 12.04 4.79
C ALA A 96 -24.44 11.53 3.36
N VAL A 97 -25.33 11.85 2.41
CA VAL A 97 -25.16 11.49 1.00
C VAL A 97 -24.01 12.32 0.41
N THR A 98 -22.83 11.71 0.37
CA THR A 98 -21.60 12.23 -0.27
C THR A 98 -21.34 11.43 -1.55
N MET A 99 -20.66 12.01 -2.55
CA MET A 99 -19.87 11.17 -3.45
C MET A 99 -18.85 10.43 -2.59
N ASP A 100 -19.01 9.12 -2.47
CA ASP A 100 -18.31 8.28 -1.50
C ASP A 100 -16.84 8.09 -1.90
N SER A 101 -15.91 8.67 -1.13
CA SER A 101 -14.47 8.44 -1.28
C SER A 101 -14.02 7.03 -0.84
N GLY A 102 -14.94 6.20 -0.37
CA GLY A 102 -14.79 4.75 -0.18
C GLY A 102 -15.46 3.92 -1.29
N ASP A 103 -16.35 4.51 -2.11
CA ASP A 103 -16.92 3.83 -3.27
C ASP A 103 -15.96 3.96 -4.44
N HIS A 104 -14.96 3.10 -4.43
CA HIS A 104 -14.04 2.96 -5.55
C HIS A 104 -14.68 2.26 -6.75
N THR A 105 -15.94 1.81 -6.70
CA THR A 105 -16.58 1.02 -7.77
C THR A 105 -16.49 1.72 -9.13
N PRO A 106 -16.82 3.02 -9.29
CA PRO A 106 -16.70 3.68 -10.60
C PRO A 106 -15.26 3.84 -11.11
N LEU A 107 -14.26 3.77 -10.22
CA LEU A 107 -12.84 3.74 -10.60
C LEU A 107 -12.40 2.33 -10.95
N LEU A 108 -12.87 1.32 -10.20
CA LEU A 108 -12.59 -0.08 -10.47
C LEU A 108 -13.20 -0.53 -11.79
N ASP A 109 -14.42 -0.08 -12.12
CA ASP A 109 -15.05 -0.33 -13.42
C ASP A 109 -14.21 0.27 -14.56
N ARG A 110 -13.74 1.51 -14.41
CA ARG A 110 -12.83 2.14 -15.39
C ARG A 110 -11.51 1.38 -15.53
N ILE A 111 -10.91 0.96 -14.42
CA ILE A 111 -9.71 0.13 -14.44
C ILE A 111 -9.98 -1.20 -15.16
N ALA A 112 -11.14 -1.82 -14.93
CA ALA A 112 -11.52 -3.07 -15.59
C ALA A 112 -11.71 -2.87 -17.10
N ASP A 113 -12.33 -1.77 -17.53
CA ASP A 113 -12.46 -1.43 -18.95
C ASP A 113 -11.08 -1.20 -19.60
N GLU A 114 -10.22 -0.38 -18.99
CA GLU A 114 -8.85 -0.12 -19.46
C GLU A 114 -8.01 -1.40 -19.57
N LEU A 115 -8.10 -2.29 -18.58
CA LEU A 115 -7.38 -3.56 -18.61
C LEU A 115 -7.99 -4.56 -19.58
N THR A 116 -9.31 -4.51 -19.81
CA THR A 116 -9.97 -5.34 -20.83
C THR A 116 -9.45 -4.97 -22.21
N ASP A 117 -9.36 -3.69 -22.52
CA ASP A 117 -8.80 -3.22 -23.78
C ASP A 117 -7.33 -3.64 -23.93
N ARG A 118 -6.55 -3.52 -22.85
CA ARG A 118 -5.11 -3.88 -22.85
C ARG A 118 -4.87 -5.37 -23.07
N PHE A 119 -5.74 -6.24 -22.58
CA PHE A 119 -5.59 -7.70 -22.63
C PHE A 119 -6.64 -8.39 -23.52
N ALA A 120 -7.25 -7.67 -24.44
CA ALA A 120 -8.38 -8.11 -25.25
C ALA A 120 -8.11 -9.41 -26.05
N ASP A 121 -6.85 -9.65 -26.43
CA ASP A 121 -6.45 -10.85 -27.18
C ASP A 121 -6.38 -12.12 -26.33
N VAL A 122 -6.40 -12.00 -24.99
CA VAL A 122 -6.17 -13.13 -24.06
C VAL A 122 -7.32 -13.34 -23.09
N PHE A 123 -7.96 -12.27 -22.61
CA PHE A 123 -8.99 -12.34 -21.57
C PHE A 123 -10.27 -11.58 -21.95
N GLY A 124 -11.42 -12.12 -21.58
CA GLY A 124 -12.70 -11.41 -21.64
C GLY A 124 -12.91 -10.50 -20.42
N ARG A 125 -13.80 -9.51 -20.57
CA ARG A 125 -14.12 -8.50 -19.53
C ARG A 125 -14.45 -9.10 -18.17
N GLU A 126 -15.26 -10.15 -18.11
CA GLU A 126 -15.63 -10.83 -16.86
C GLU A 126 -14.40 -11.36 -16.08
N THR A 127 -13.40 -11.89 -16.79
CA THR A 127 -12.16 -12.36 -16.14
C THR A 127 -11.37 -11.17 -15.60
N VAL A 128 -11.26 -10.09 -16.38
CA VAL A 128 -10.54 -8.88 -15.97
C VAL A 128 -11.21 -8.23 -14.76
N GLU A 129 -12.53 -8.04 -14.77
CA GLU A 129 -13.32 -7.49 -13.66
C GLU A 129 -13.12 -8.28 -12.37
N ARG A 130 -13.15 -9.62 -12.47
CA ARG A 130 -12.88 -10.50 -11.34
C ARG A 130 -11.47 -10.27 -10.77
N PHE A 131 -10.46 -10.19 -11.63
CA PHE A 131 -9.08 -9.91 -11.21
C PHE A 131 -8.93 -8.52 -10.59
N VAL A 132 -9.63 -7.50 -11.07
CA VAL A 132 -9.66 -6.15 -10.48
C VAL A 132 -10.28 -6.19 -9.08
N THR A 133 -11.44 -6.82 -8.94
CA THR A 133 -12.17 -6.92 -7.67
C THR A 133 -11.41 -7.72 -6.61
N GLU A 134 -10.86 -8.87 -6.98
CA GLU A 134 -10.02 -9.69 -6.08
C GLU A 134 -8.76 -8.94 -5.66
N SER A 135 -8.08 -8.27 -6.60
CA SER A 135 -6.85 -7.52 -6.32
C SER A 135 -7.11 -6.34 -5.40
N TYR A 136 -8.21 -5.62 -5.62
CA TYR A 136 -8.66 -4.56 -4.72
C TYR A 136 -8.87 -5.11 -3.31
N SER A 137 -9.61 -6.21 -3.16
CA SER A 137 -9.90 -6.81 -1.84
C SER A 137 -8.63 -7.26 -1.10
N LEU A 138 -7.68 -7.86 -1.83
CA LEU A 138 -6.40 -8.30 -1.30
C LEU A 138 -5.53 -7.15 -0.75
N LEU A 139 -5.62 -5.97 -1.37
CA LEU A 139 -4.90 -4.76 -0.96
C LEU A 139 -5.67 -3.96 0.10
N ALA A 140 -6.98 -3.82 -0.05
CA ALA A 140 -7.87 -3.04 0.82
C ALA A 140 -7.79 -3.50 2.28
N SER A 141 -7.74 -4.82 2.50
CA SER A 141 -7.63 -5.41 3.83
C SER A 141 -6.38 -5.01 4.62
N ARG A 142 -5.37 -4.39 3.96
CA ARG A 142 -4.05 -4.11 4.54
C ARG A 142 -3.54 -2.68 4.24
N ALA A 143 -4.28 -1.90 3.46
CA ALA A 143 -3.88 -0.55 3.06
C ALA A 143 -4.12 0.46 4.18
N SER A 144 -3.05 1.10 4.66
CA SER A 144 -3.14 2.20 5.63
C SER A 144 -3.61 3.52 5.01
N VAL A 145 -3.54 3.65 3.68
CA VAL A 145 -3.94 4.86 2.94
C VAL A 145 -4.85 4.47 1.78
N GLN A 146 -6.14 4.84 1.90
CA GLN A 146 -7.20 4.42 0.96
C GLN A 146 -7.15 5.18 -0.38
N GLN A 147 -6.70 6.44 -0.40
CA GLN A 147 -6.75 7.30 -1.59
C GLN A 147 -5.96 6.77 -2.80
N PHE A 148 -4.91 5.97 -2.57
CA PHE A 148 -4.08 5.41 -3.64
C PHE A 148 -4.51 4.02 -4.07
N LEU A 149 -5.46 3.41 -3.35
CA LEU A 149 -5.83 2.02 -3.52
C LEU A 149 -6.28 1.69 -4.95
N PRO A 150 -7.08 2.51 -5.66
CA PRO A 150 -7.42 2.24 -7.06
C PRO A 150 -6.20 2.15 -7.98
N ALA A 151 -5.24 3.07 -7.85
CA ALA A 151 -4.03 3.05 -8.66
C ALA A 151 -3.15 1.83 -8.37
N LEU A 152 -3.09 1.41 -7.10
CA LEU A 152 -2.39 0.18 -6.69
C LEU A 152 -3.09 -1.05 -7.23
N THR A 153 -4.42 -1.09 -7.19
CA THR A 153 -5.23 -2.14 -7.79
C THR A 153 -4.97 -2.24 -9.28
N ALA A 154 -5.01 -1.13 -10.03
CA ALA A 154 -4.75 -1.14 -11.47
C ALA A 154 -3.40 -1.79 -11.80
N ARG A 155 -2.34 -1.39 -11.09
CA ARG A 155 -1.00 -1.97 -11.27
C ARG A 155 -0.96 -3.45 -10.86
N PHE A 156 -1.52 -3.79 -9.72
CA PHE A 156 -1.46 -5.17 -9.21
C PHE A 156 -2.28 -6.14 -10.07
N SER A 157 -3.46 -5.72 -10.53
CA SER A 157 -4.29 -6.45 -11.49
C SER A 157 -3.57 -6.64 -12.82
N ALA A 158 -2.94 -5.58 -13.35
CA ALA A 158 -2.14 -5.69 -14.56
C ALA A 158 -0.97 -6.69 -14.42
N ASP A 159 -0.28 -6.68 -13.28
CA ASP A 159 0.83 -7.62 -13.01
C ASP A 159 0.35 -9.07 -12.92
N ARG A 160 -0.81 -9.31 -12.29
CA ARG A 160 -1.45 -10.63 -12.18
C ARG A 160 -1.96 -11.14 -13.52
N LEU A 161 -2.62 -10.29 -14.30
CA LEU A 161 -3.10 -10.63 -15.65
C LEU A 161 -1.93 -10.92 -16.60
N ALA A 162 -0.86 -10.11 -16.54
CA ALA A 162 0.35 -10.36 -17.31
C ALA A 162 1.04 -11.67 -16.89
N ALA A 163 1.05 -12.00 -15.59
CA ALA A 163 1.54 -13.29 -15.11
C ALA A 163 0.68 -14.45 -15.63
N LEU A 164 -0.64 -14.31 -15.62
CA LEU A 164 -1.56 -15.33 -16.11
C LEU A 164 -1.45 -15.54 -17.63
N ALA A 165 -1.20 -14.47 -18.39
CA ALA A 165 -0.99 -14.52 -19.84
C ALA A 165 0.39 -15.07 -20.23
N THR A 166 1.32 -15.20 -19.28
CA THR A 166 2.65 -15.77 -19.55
C THR A 166 2.48 -17.25 -19.90
N PRO A 167 2.90 -17.70 -21.09
CA PRO A 167 2.72 -19.08 -21.52
C PRO A 167 3.33 -20.06 -20.53
N LEU A 168 2.54 -21.04 -20.07
CA LEU A 168 3.04 -22.14 -19.24
C LEU A 168 3.87 -23.08 -20.11
N THR A 169 5.15 -22.80 -20.29
CA THR A 169 6.01 -23.61 -21.18
C THR A 169 6.65 -24.82 -20.51
N VAL A 170 6.27 -25.19 -19.28
CA VAL A 170 6.86 -26.35 -18.60
C VAL A 170 5.97 -26.95 -17.53
N ASP A 171 5.30 -28.05 -17.89
CA ASP A 171 4.85 -29.09 -16.96
C ASP A 171 5.94 -30.15 -16.71
N ALA A 172 7.06 -30.11 -17.44
CA ALA A 172 8.19 -31.00 -17.23
C ALA A 172 8.93 -30.64 -15.92
N PRO A 173 9.25 -31.61 -15.05
CA PRO A 173 9.99 -31.35 -13.81
C PRO A 173 11.36 -30.71 -14.10
N TRP A 174 11.75 -29.73 -13.28
CA TRP A 174 13.11 -29.17 -13.36
C TRP A 174 14.09 -30.14 -12.69
N HIS A 175 15.03 -30.72 -13.44
CA HIS A 175 15.96 -31.75 -12.98
C HIS A 175 17.40 -31.25 -12.74
N GLY A 176 17.58 -29.97 -12.39
CA GLY A 176 18.94 -29.45 -12.15
C GLY A 176 19.76 -29.16 -13.41
N GLN A 177 19.14 -29.16 -14.59
CA GLN A 177 19.83 -28.84 -15.84
C GLN A 177 20.09 -27.32 -15.98
N PRO A 178 21.15 -26.91 -16.71
CA PRO A 178 21.39 -25.49 -17.05
C PRO A 178 20.17 -24.87 -17.73
N PHE A 179 19.99 -23.55 -17.59
CA PHE A 179 18.95 -22.86 -18.37
C PHE A 179 19.24 -23.05 -19.88
N SER A 180 18.23 -23.37 -20.70
CA SER A 180 18.41 -23.44 -22.15
C SER A 180 18.19 -22.08 -22.80
N ALA A 181 18.66 -21.88 -24.03
CA ALA A 181 18.43 -20.64 -24.78
C ALA A 181 16.93 -20.27 -24.94
N ASP A 182 16.04 -21.25 -25.10
CA ASP A 182 14.59 -21.03 -25.16
C ASP A 182 14.00 -20.54 -23.82
N PHE A 183 14.69 -20.85 -22.73
CA PHE A 183 14.33 -20.48 -21.36
C PHE A 183 14.72 -19.05 -21.00
N ALA A 184 15.65 -18.48 -21.77
CA ALA A 184 16.34 -17.23 -21.49
C ALA A 184 15.60 -15.99 -21.97
N ALA A 185 14.81 -16.09 -23.04
CA ALA A 185 14.21 -14.93 -23.70
C ALA A 185 13.11 -14.24 -22.85
N GLU A 186 12.53 -14.93 -21.87
CA GLU A 186 11.47 -14.42 -20.98
C GLU A 186 11.65 -14.95 -19.54
N LEU A 187 12.84 -14.78 -18.96
CA LEU A 187 13.09 -15.29 -17.62
C LEU A 187 12.42 -14.40 -16.55
N ASP A 188 11.36 -14.91 -15.93
CA ASP A 188 10.71 -14.33 -14.75
C ASP A 188 11.35 -14.87 -13.46
N VAL A 189 11.83 -13.96 -12.60
CA VAL A 189 12.37 -14.25 -11.27
C VAL A 189 11.48 -13.62 -10.19
N LEU A 190 11.01 -14.43 -9.24
CA LEU A 190 10.20 -13.99 -8.11
C LEU A 190 10.98 -14.07 -6.80
N PHE A 191 11.06 -12.94 -6.09
CA PHE A 191 11.56 -12.89 -4.72
C PHE A 191 10.40 -12.84 -3.72
N VAL A 192 10.38 -13.76 -2.75
CA VAL A 192 9.34 -13.88 -1.73
C VAL A 192 9.97 -13.72 -0.34
N CYS A 193 9.43 -12.83 0.48
CA CYS A 193 9.71 -12.81 1.92
C CYS A 193 8.40 -12.72 2.70
N ALA A 194 8.44 -12.67 4.03
CA ALA A 194 7.21 -12.59 4.82
C ALA A 194 6.42 -11.30 4.49
N GLN A 195 7.04 -10.14 4.67
CA GLN A 195 6.34 -8.85 4.65
C GLN A 195 6.37 -8.09 3.32
N ASN A 196 7.23 -8.49 2.37
CA ASN A 196 7.52 -7.74 1.15
C ASN A 196 7.87 -6.26 1.35
N ALA A 197 8.37 -5.91 2.53
CA ALA A 197 8.81 -4.56 2.91
C ALA A 197 10.34 -4.46 3.10
N GLY A 198 11.08 -5.55 2.90
CA GLY A 198 12.54 -5.61 3.14
C GLY A 198 13.29 -6.49 2.15
N ARG A 199 13.64 -7.71 2.59
CA ARG A 199 14.45 -8.70 1.83
C ARG A 199 14.09 -8.80 0.34
N SER A 200 12.84 -9.13 0.00
CA SER A 200 12.44 -9.29 -1.40
C SER A 200 12.44 -7.98 -2.20
N GLN A 201 12.20 -6.84 -1.56
CA GLN A 201 12.29 -5.52 -2.21
C GLN A 201 13.73 -5.14 -2.53
N ILE A 202 14.66 -5.43 -1.61
CA ILE A 202 16.09 -5.23 -1.84
C ILE A 202 16.54 -6.09 -3.03
N ALA A 203 16.25 -7.40 -2.99
CA ALA A 203 16.65 -8.32 -4.05
C ALA A 203 16.06 -7.93 -5.41
N GLY A 204 14.78 -7.54 -5.43
CA GLY A 204 14.10 -7.07 -6.63
C GLY A 204 14.73 -5.80 -7.21
N ALA A 205 14.99 -4.79 -6.38
CA ALA A 205 15.59 -3.53 -6.82
C ALA A 205 17.03 -3.75 -7.36
N VAL A 206 17.84 -4.57 -6.69
CA VAL A 206 19.19 -4.92 -7.15
C VAL A 206 19.14 -5.66 -8.47
N LEU A 207 18.29 -6.69 -8.62
CA LEU A 207 18.24 -7.46 -9.86
C LEU A 207 17.76 -6.61 -11.03
N ARG A 208 16.75 -5.74 -10.83
CA ARG A 208 16.32 -4.78 -11.86
C ARG A 208 17.45 -3.87 -12.32
N SER A 209 18.24 -3.36 -11.38
CA SER A 209 19.38 -2.49 -11.69
C SER A 209 20.48 -3.19 -12.49
N LEU A 210 20.69 -4.50 -12.28
CA LEU A 210 21.77 -5.25 -12.93
C LEU A 210 21.32 -5.91 -14.24
N ALA A 211 20.11 -6.45 -14.27
CA ALA A 211 19.57 -7.18 -15.41
C ALA A 211 18.93 -6.26 -16.46
N GLY A 212 18.42 -5.09 -16.04
CA GLY A 212 17.59 -4.25 -16.90
C GLY A 212 16.37 -5.03 -17.39
N ASN A 213 16.09 -4.96 -18.70
CA ASN A 213 14.95 -5.64 -19.32
C ASN A 213 15.21 -7.12 -19.66
N ARG A 214 16.39 -7.66 -19.33
CA ARG A 214 16.76 -9.06 -19.65
C ARG A 214 16.05 -10.08 -18.77
N VAL A 215 15.62 -9.66 -17.58
CA VAL A 215 14.96 -10.52 -16.59
C VAL A 215 13.76 -9.77 -16.06
N ARG A 216 12.58 -10.40 -16.10
CA ARG A 216 11.39 -9.82 -15.46
C ARG A 216 11.44 -10.13 -13.97
N VAL A 217 11.41 -9.08 -13.16
CA VAL A 217 11.59 -9.20 -11.71
C VAL A 217 10.27 -8.95 -11.00
N ARG A 218 9.84 -9.92 -10.18
CA ARG A 218 8.65 -9.85 -9.35
C ARG A 218 9.02 -9.95 -7.88
N THR A 219 8.23 -9.31 -7.02
CA THR A 219 8.39 -9.41 -5.57
C THR A 219 7.04 -9.63 -4.91
N ALA A 220 6.99 -10.44 -3.85
CA ALA A 220 5.76 -10.68 -3.12
C ALA A 220 6.00 -10.97 -1.63
N GLY A 221 4.91 -10.89 -0.86
CA GLY A 221 4.87 -11.15 0.57
C GLY A 221 3.82 -12.20 0.91
N THR A 222 4.16 -13.16 1.78
CA THR A 222 3.17 -14.13 2.29
C THR A 222 2.23 -13.50 3.32
N VAL A 223 2.75 -12.56 4.10
CA VAL A 223 2.00 -11.72 5.04
C VAL A 223 2.48 -10.27 4.87
N PRO A 224 2.12 -9.59 3.77
CA PRO A 224 2.61 -8.25 3.47
C PRO A 224 2.32 -7.28 4.62
N SER A 225 3.32 -6.49 5.01
CA SER A 225 3.14 -5.37 5.93
C SER A 225 3.00 -4.06 5.14
N GLY A 226 2.61 -2.96 5.81
CA GLY A 226 2.20 -1.68 5.21
C GLY A 226 3.23 -1.05 4.24
N PRO A 227 3.86 0.09 4.56
CA PRO A 227 4.86 0.66 3.67
C PRO A 227 6.19 -0.12 3.71
N LEU A 228 7.04 0.12 2.71
CA LEU A 228 8.44 -0.33 2.70
C LEU A 228 9.14 0.08 4.02
N ASP A 229 9.96 -0.82 4.59
CA ASP A 229 10.69 -0.53 5.83
C ASP A 229 11.55 0.74 5.66
N PRO A 230 11.49 1.71 6.59
CA PRO A 230 12.21 2.98 6.46
C PRO A 230 13.73 2.82 6.36
N GLY A 231 14.32 1.86 7.07
CA GLY A 231 15.75 1.57 7.02
C GLY A 231 16.15 1.01 5.66
N VAL A 232 15.32 0.10 5.13
CA VAL A 232 15.49 -0.45 3.77
C VAL A 232 15.33 0.64 2.70
N ARG A 233 14.32 1.50 2.83
CA ARG A 233 14.12 2.66 1.93
C ARG A 233 15.36 3.55 1.90
N ALA A 234 15.82 3.98 3.07
CA ALA A 234 16.99 4.84 3.18
C ALA A 234 18.24 4.20 2.56
N GLU A 235 18.43 2.89 2.75
CA GLU A 235 19.57 2.18 2.17
C GLU A 235 19.47 2.02 0.65
N LEU A 236 18.28 1.76 0.11
CA LEU A 236 18.05 1.72 -1.34
C LEU A 236 18.26 3.11 -1.97
N ASP A 237 17.73 4.16 -1.35
CA ASP A 237 17.93 5.55 -1.79
C ASP A 237 19.43 5.90 -1.81
N ARG A 238 20.16 5.53 -0.75
CA ARG A 238 21.62 5.71 -0.65
C ARG A 238 22.38 5.05 -1.81
N ARG A 239 21.88 3.92 -2.32
CA ARG A 239 22.47 3.20 -3.46
C ARG A 239 21.95 3.67 -4.83
N GLY A 240 21.04 4.65 -4.87
CA GLY A 240 20.37 5.06 -6.10
C GLY A 240 19.35 4.04 -6.62
N LEU A 241 18.89 3.12 -5.77
CA LEU A 241 17.97 2.02 -6.10
C LEU A 241 16.54 2.27 -5.60
N GLY A 242 16.29 3.36 -4.88
CA GLY A 242 14.99 3.63 -4.26
C GLY A 242 13.80 3.66 -5.23
N GLY A 243 14.01 4.17 -6.44
CA GLY A 243 13.00 4.20 -7.51
C GLY A 243 12.67 2.84 -8.11
N LEU A 244 13.43 1.78 -7.78
CA LEU A 244 13.22 0.41 -8.24
C LEU A 244 12.51 -0.46 -7.21
N ALA A 245 12.33 0.04 -5.99
CA ALA A 245 11.50 -0.60 -4.98
C ALA A 245 10.02 -0.48 -5.35
N GLU A 246 9.27 -1.54 -5.12
CA GLU A 246 7.83 -1.55 -5.35
C GLU A 246 7.08 -1.48 -4.04
N LEU A 247 5.77 -1.31 -4.13
CA LEU A 247 4.93 -1.39 -2.95
C LEU A 247 4.77 -2.85 -2.50
N PRO A 248 4.70 -3.08 -1.18
CA PRO A 248 4.41 -4.41 -0.66
C PRO A 248 3.08 -4.94 -1.21
N ARG A 249 3.09 -6.17 -1.70
CA ARG A 249 1.92 -6.83 -2.30
C ARG A 249 1.87 -8.31 -1.95
N PRO A 250 0.66 -8.90 -1.89
CA PRO A 250 0.50 -10.30 -1.54
C PRO A 250 1.05 -11.23 -2.61
N LEU A 251 1.55 -12.38 -2.16
CA LEU A 251 1.85 -13.51 -3.01
C LEU A 251 0.54 -14.05 -3.60
N THR A 252 0.54 -14.29 -4.91
CA THR A 252 -0.56 -14.92 -5.62
C THR A 252 -0.06 -16.07 -6.46
N ASP A 253 -0.93 -17.02 -6.77
CA ASP A 253 -0.52 -18.18 -7.53
C ASP A 253 -0.07 -17.83 -8.96
N GLU A 254 -0.66 -16.79 -9.57
CA GLU A 254 -0.32 -16.42 -10.95
C GLU A 254 1.14 -16.00 -11.06
N VAL A 255 1.64 -15.23 -10.10
CA VAL A 255 3.05 -14.79 -10.10
C VAL A 255 4.01 -15.94 -9.82
N VAL A 256 3.62 -16.95 -9.02
CA VAL A 256 4.43 -18.16 -8.83
C VAL A 256 4.45 -18.99 -10.11
N ARG A 257 3.29 -19.16 -10.75
CA ARG A 257 3.18 -19.90 -12.03
C ARG A 257 3.98 -19.23 -13.14
N ALA A 258 3.95 -17.91 -13.25
CA ALA A 258 4.71 -17.19 -14.27
C ALA A 258 6.23 -17.24 -14.04
N SER A 259 6.67 -17.43 -12.78
CA SER A 259 8.08 -17.34 -12.43
C SER A 259 8.80 -18.64 -12.63
N ARG A 260 9.96 -18.57 -13.30
CA ARG A 260 10.79 -19.75 -13.59
C ARG A 260 11.80 -20.02 -12.50
N VAL A 261 12.23 -18.96 -11.81
CA VAL A 261 13.02 -19.00 -10.58
C VAL A 261 12.22 -18.36 -9.46
N VAL A 262 12.05 -19.07 -8.36
CA VAL A 262 11.39 -18.59 -7.14
C VAL A 262 12.41 -18.61 -6.01
N VAL A 263 12.67 -17.45 -5.42
CA VAL A 263 13.62 -17.26 -4.33
C VAL A 263 12.88 -16.94 -3.05
N THR A 264 12.90 -17.84 -2.08
CA THR A 264 12.33 -17.64 -0.74
C THR A 264 13.36 -17.05 0.21
N MET A 265 12.93 -16.08 1.02
CA MET A 265 13.79 -15.32 1.93
C MET A 265 13.11 -15.21 3.31
N GLY A 266 13.05 -16.34 4.02
CA GLY A 266 12.51 -16.41 5.38
C GLY A 266 10.98 -16.28 5.47
N CYS A 267 10.23 -16.81 4.50
CA CYS A 267 8.77 -16.91 4.53
C CYS A 267 8.23 -18.30 4.93
N GLY A 268 9.12 -19.27 5.21
CA GLY A 268 8.75 -20.66 5.52
C GLY A 268 8.01 -21.35 4.37
N ASP A 269 7.14 -22.31 4.71
CA ASP A 269 6.43 -23.17 3.76
C ASP A 269 5.16 -22.52 3.16
N ALA A 270 4.99 -21.20 3.33
CA ALA A 270 3.83 -20.47 2.83
C ALA A 270 3.85 -20.22 1.31
N CYS A 271 4.97 -20.50 0.63
CA CYS A 271 5.07 -20.41 -0.82
C CYS A 271 4.67 -21.77 -1.46
N PRO A 272 3.69 -21.81 -2.38
CA PRO A 272 3.33 -23.05 -3.06
C PRO A 272 4.49 -23.55 -3.93
N VAL A 273 4.75 -24.86 -3.89
CA VAL A 273 5.77 -25.53 -4.70
C VAL A 273 5.10 -26.13 -5.93
N LEU A 274 5.43 -25.59 -7.10
CA LEU A 274 4.89 -26.00 -8.40
C LEU A 274 5.99 -26.67 -9.24
N PRO A 275 5.67 -27.73 -9.99
CA PRO A 275 6.64 -28.41 -10.84
C PRO A 275 7.15 -27.51 -11.96
N GLY A 276 8.35 -27.83 -12.48
CA GLY A 276 8.93 -27.11 -13.61
C GLY A 276 9.43 -25.70 -13.26
N ARG A 277 9.80 -25.44 -12.00
CA ARG A 277 10.45 -24.19 -11.54
C ARG A 277 11.69 -24.52 -10.72
N ARG A 278 12.65 -23.58 -10.69
CA ARG A 278 13.81 -23.65 -9.80
C ARG A 278 13.49 -22.89 -8.52
N TYR A 279 13.48 -23.59 -7.40
CA TYR A 279 13.33 -22.97 -6.08
C TYR A 279 14.68 -22.78 -5.41
N LEU A 280 14.92 -21.60 -4.86
CA LEU A 280 16.09 -21.26 -4.07
C LEU A 280 15.63 -20.75 -2.71
N ASP A 281 16.22 -21.28 -1.63
CA ASP A 281 16.00 -20.74 -0.29
C ASP A 281 17.25 -19.99 0.17
N TRP A 282 17.08 -18.70 0.46
CA TRP A 282 18.13 -17.83 0.94
C TRP A 282 17.92 -17.54 2.43
N PRO A 283 18.68 -18.20 3.32
CA PRO A 283 18.63 -17.90 4.75
C PRO A 283 19.27 -16.53 4.98
N LEU A 284 18.44 -15.53 5.24
CA LEU A 284 18.82 -14.13 5.37
C LEU A 284 18.17 -13.52 6.60
N ASP A 285 18.96 -12.74 7.33
CA ASP A 285 18.49 -11.94 8.46
C ASP A 285 17.42 -10.94 8.03
N ASP A 286 16.49 -10.62 8.92
CA ASP A 286 15.46 -9.61 8.67
C ASP A 286 16.00 -8.20 8.92
N PRO A 287 16.00 -7.30 7.90
CA PRO A 287 16.45 -5.92 8.07
C PRO A 287 15.47 -5.05 8.87
N ALA A 288 14.21 -5.49 9.08
CA ALA A 288 13.19 -4.68 9.73
C ALA A 288 13.62 -4.23 11.13
N GLY A 289 13.54 -2.91 11.38
CA GLY A 289 13.89 -2.30 12.67
C GLY A 289 15.38 -2.41 13.06
N ARG A 290 16.26 -2.89 12.17
CA ARG A 290 17.68 -3.04 12.45
C ARG A 290 18.43 -1.70 12.33
N PRO A 291 19.58 -1.53 13.03
CA PRO A 291 20.44 -0.38 12.85
C PRO A 291 20.95 -0.26 11.40
N PRO A 292 21.24 0.95 10.89
CA PRO A 292 21.67 1.14 9.50
C PRO A 292 22.88 0.30 9.07
N ALA A 293 23.80 0.02 10.00
CA ALA A 293 24.96 -0.84 9.71
C ALA A 293 24.57 -2.30 9.44
N GLU A 294 23.57 -2.83 10.15
CA GLU A 294 23.04 -4.17 9.91
C GLU A 294 22.24 -4.23 8.62
N VAL A 295 21.40 -3.23 8.35
CA VAL A 295 20.65 -3.12 7.08
C VAL A 295 21.61 -3.10 5.89
N ARG A 296 22.73 -2.39 6.00
CA ARG A 296 23.81 -2.40 4.99
C ARG A 296 24.39 -3.79 4.77
N ARG A 297 24.79 -4.47 5.85
CA ARG A 297 25.34 -5.84 5.78
C ARG A 297 24.37 -6.81 5.10
N ILE A 298 23.10 -6.76 5.47
CA ILE A 298 22.06 -7.61 4.88
C ILE A 298 21.86 -7.27 3.40
N THR A 299 21.86 -5.99 3.05
CA THR A 299 21.76 -5.53 1.66
C THR A 299 22.95 -5.99 0.83
N ASP A 300 24.17 -5.97 1.38
CA ASP A 300 25.38 -6.45 0.71
C ASP A 300 25.33 -7.96 0.46
N ASP A 301 24.92 -8.75 1.45
CA ASP A 301 24.72 -10.21 1.30
C ASP A 301 23.69 -10.52 0.20
N ILE A 302 22.52 -9.85 0.23
CA ILE A 302 21.50 -9.98 -0.82
C ILE A 302 22.08 -9.60 -2.19
N THR A 303 22.86 -8.51 -2.26
CA THR A 303 23.44 -8.05 -3.52
C THR A 303 24.40 -9.09 -4.11
N GLU A 304 25.24 -9.72 -3.28
CA GLU A 304 26.16 -10.77 -3.73
C GLU A 304 25.41 -11.99 -4.26
N ARG A 305 24.35 -12.43 -3.57
CA ARG A 305 23.52 -13.56 -4.01
C ARG A 305 22.80 -13.28 -5.31
N VAL A 306 22.27 -12.06 -5.48
CA VAL A 306 21.63 -11.62 -6.72
C VAL A 306 22.61 -11.62 -7.89
N ARG A 307 23.85 -11.17 -7.68
CA ARG A 307 24.90 -11.25 -8.73
C ARG A 307 25.19 -12.69 -9.13
N LYS A 308 25.40 -13.58 -8.16
CA LYS A 308 25.62 -15.01 -8.44
C LYS A 308 24.46 -15.63 -9.22
N LEU A 309 23.22 -15.33 -8.82
CA LEU A 309 22.03 -15.79 -9.55
C LEU A 309 21.99 -15.24 -10.99
N LEU A 310 22.29 -13.96 -11.18
CA LEU A 310 22.31 -13.36 -12.51
C LEU A 310 23.42 -13.93 -13.40
N ASP A 311 24.59 -14.24 -12.84
CA ASP A 311 25.70 -14.87 -13.55
C ASP A 311 25.33 -16.29 -14.00
N GLU A 312 24.71 -17.08 -13.13
CA GLU A 312 24.18 -18.41 -13.47
C GLU A 312 23.12 -18.35 -14.57
N ILE A 313 22.21 -17.38 -14.48
CA ILE A 313 21.20 -17.12 -15.51
C ILE A 313 21.89 -16.79 -16.83
N SER A 314 22.79 -15.81 -16.82
CA SER A 314 23.43 -15.28 -18.03
C SER A 314 24.31 -16.32 -18.72
N ALA A 315 25.07 -17.11 -17.96
CA ALA A 315 25.91 -18.19 -18.50
C ALA A 315 25.09 -19.21 -19.31
N ALA A 316 23.87 -19.44 -18.86
CA ALA A 316 22.96 -20.40 -19.47
C ALA A 316 22.14 -19.79 -20.64
N GLN A 317 22.08 -18.47 -20.78
CA GLN A 317 21.53 -17.83 -21.99
C GLN A 317 22.51 -17.86 -23.18
N ILE A 318 23.81 -18.07 -22.90
CA ILE A 318 24.91 -18.04 -23.90
C ILE A 318 25.29 -19.46 -24.36
N SER A 319 24.89 -20.49 -23.61
CA SER A 319 25.20 -21.91 -23.88
C SER A 319 24.11 -22.58 -24.72
#